data_AF-A0A183C7S7-F1
#
_entry.id   AF-A0A183C7S7-F1
#
_cell.length_a   1.000
_cell.length_b   1.000
_cell.length_c   1.000
_cell.angle_alpha   90.00
_cell.angle_beta   90.00
_cell.angle_gamma   90.00
#
_symmetry.space_group_name_H-M   'P 1'
#
loop_
_entity.id
_entity.type
_entity.pdbx_description
1 polymer ?
#
loop_
_entity_poly.entity_id
_entity_poly.type
_entity_poly.pdbx_seq_one_letter_code
_entity_poly.pdbx_strand_id
1 'polypeptide(L)'
;MGSNDSKHGIPGLKKVDAELSKVNELSSDNNKVECGFVLSASLSELAKRWDDRAQMMKNIVQLEKQQKIAVFLDCALIVFYWVIAIFQAMFIFCFNSVLGLLALVCSFSSLLLIYALKERNPSLFVACLIMEGIRLIPIVLVWFWFLVCAIAPSQRFVDVRNEMTGLHSTIESLRAPCIANSISWAFYIALVCWVSYFIIFREYKAALHGGRLLIDEDEDNCPKWSTKPGAINVHLIAHTHDDLGWLKTADDYYTGANAAIVPVGVQFILNTVIEELERDPSRRFSFAETGFLHRWLIDHGKAQHNALHRLITETDGHQEAV
;
A
#
# COMPACT_ATOMS: atom_id res chain seq x y z
N MET A 1 -7.83 7.73 52.77
CA MET A 1 -7.74 7.75 54.23
C MET A 1 -6.93 6.54 54.67
N GLY A 2 -5.76 6.78 55.25
CA GLY A 2 -4.81 5.74 55.64
C GLY A 2 -3.63 6.42 56.31
N SER A 3 -3.78 6.63 57.62
CA SER A 3 -2.83 7.27 58.53
C SER A 3 -1.55 6.45 58.64
N ASN A 4 -0.43 7.00 58.19
CA ASN A 4 0.88 6.51 58.59
C ASN A 4 1.38 7.34 59.77
N ASP A 5 1.23 6.75 60.95
CA ASP A 5 2.06 7.03 62.12
C ASP A 5 3.53 6.81 61.76
N SER A 6 4.32 7.88 61.73
CA SER A 6 5.76 7.82 61.91
C SER A 6 6.17 8.70 63.09
N LYS A 7 5.94 8.16 64.28
CA LYS A 7 6.56 8.60 65.53
C LYS A 7 8.07 8.38 65.48
N HIS A 8 8.83 9.20 64.77
CA HIS A 8 10.28 9.35 64.98
C HIS A 8 10.58 10.83 65.21
N GLY A 9 10.17 11.32 66.39
CA GLY A 9 10.63 12.60 66.90
C GLY A 9 12.13 12.51 67.16
N ILE A 10 12.92 13.24 66.39
CA ILE A 10 14.37 13.37 66.59
C ILE A 10 14.59 13.88 68.03
N PRO A 11 15.38 13.18 68.89
CA PRO A 11 15.52 13.49 70.31
C PRO A 11 15.96 14.94 70.63
N GLY A 12 16.53 15.63 69.65
CA GLY A 12 16.96 17.03 69.75
C GLY A 12 15.85 18.08 69.63
N LEU A 13 14.73 17.79 68.94
CA LEU A 13 13.68 18.80 68.70
C LEU A 13 12.95 19.20 69.98
N LYS A 14 12.63 18.22 70.84
CA LYS A 14 12.03 18.50 72.16
C LYS A 14 12.96 19.32 73.07
N LYS A 15 14.28 19.19 72.88
CA LYS A 15 15.29 19.95 73.62
C LYS A 15 15.38 21.39 73.12
N VAL A 16 15.21 21.61 71.82
CA VAL A 16 15.14 22.93 71.20
C VAL A 16 13.83 23.64 71.56
N ASP A 17 12.69 22.95 71.54
CA ASP A 17 11.38 23.54 71.94
C ASP A 17 11.32 23.92 73.43
N ALA A 18 11.98 23.14 74.28
CA ALA A 18 12.13 23.43 75.71
C ALA A 18 13.05 24.64 75.97
N GLU A 19 14.10 24.81 75.17
CA GLU A 19 14.99 25.97 75.24
C GLU A 19 14.34 27.23 74.61
N LEU A 20 13.52 27.08 73.56
CA LEU A 20 12.73 28.17 72.97
C LEU A 20 11.69 28.73 73.95
N SER A 21 11.05 27.84 74.73
CA SER A 21 10.08 28.24 75.76
C SER A 21 10.74 29.04 76.88
N LYS A 22 11.97 28.68 77.29
CA LYS A 22 12.75 29.44 78.27
C LYS A 22 13.20 30.82 77.76
N VAL A 23 13.49 30.94 76.47
CA VAL A 23 13.89 32.22 75.86
C VAL A 23 12.69 33.19 75.81
N ASN A 24 11.47 32.69 75.61
CA ASN A 24 10.26 33.52 75.62
C ASN A 24 9.86 34.02 77.02
N GLU A 25 10.13 33.28 78.10
CA GLU A 25 9.91 33.78 79.48
C GLU A 25 10.92 34.86 79.90
N LEU A 26 12.12 34.87 79.32
CA LEU A 26 13.17 35.88 79.60
C LEU A 26 12.99 37.20 78.81
N SER A 27 11.90 37.34 78.05
CA SER A 27 11.62 38.47 77.16
C SER A 27 10.82 39.61 77.82
N SER A 28 10.56 39.59 79.13
CA SER A 28 9.84 40.69 79.82
C SER A 28 10.72 41.84 80.30
N ASP A 29 12.04 41.81 80.06
CA ASP A 29 12.96 42.89 80.41
C ASP A 29 13.44 43.65 79.16
N ASN A 30 13.18 44.95 79.15
CA ASN A 30 13.25 45.88 78.01
C ASN A 30 14.66 46.15 77.43
N ASN A 31 15.67 45.32 77.71
CA ASN A 31 17.04 45.49 77.20
C ASN A 31 17.59 44.30 76.39
N LYS A 32 16.72 43.42 75.87
CA LYS A 32 17.12 42.25 75.06
C LYS A 32 16.50 42.16 73.66
N VAL A 33 15.99 43.27 73.12
CA VAL A 33 15.32 43.27 71.80
C VAL A 33 16.33 43.06 70.65
N GLU A 34 17.57 43.55 70.75
CA GLU A 34 18.59 43.35 69.70
C GLU A 34 19.13 41.91 69.64
N CYS A 35 19.30 41.24 70.78
CA CYS A 35 19.89 39.89 70.80
C CYS A 35 18.91 38.82 70.28
N GLY A 36 17.60 38.98 70.54
CA GLY A 36 16.54 38.09 70.02
C GLY A 36 16.34 38.20 68.50
N PHE A 37 16.53 39.39 67.91
CA PHE A 37 16.44 39.59 66.46
C PHE A 37 17.60 38.94 65.70
N VAL A 38 18.83 39.01 66.24
CA VAL A 38 20.02 38.40 65.62
C VAL A 38 19.99 36.88 65.71
N LEU A 39 19.52 36.32 66.84
CA LEU A 39 19.36 34.87 67.02
C LEU A 39 18.23 34.28 66.16
N SER A 40 17.08 34.96 66.07
CA SER A 40 15.98 34.50 65.21
C SER A 40 16.33 34.56 63.72
N ALA A 41 17.04 35.61 63.28
CA ALA A 41 17.55 35.71 61.92
C ALA A 41 18.56 34.58 61.62
N SER A 42 19.54 34.32 62.50
CA SER A 42 20.51 33.22 62.33
C SER A 42 19.85 31.83 62.31
N LEU A 43 18.82 31.62 63.14
CA LEU A 43 18.09 30.35 63.18
C LEU A 43 17.24 30.16 61.92
N SER A 44 16.61 31.22 61.39
CA SER A 44 15.88 31.15 60.11
C SER A 44 16.82 30.88 58.93
N GLU A 45 18.01 31.47 58.91
CA GLU A 45 19.03 31.24 57.88
C GLU A 45 19.55 29.79 57.92
N LEU A 46 19.76 29.25 59.12
CA LEU A 46 20.13 27.85 59.32
C LEU A 46 19.00 26.90 58.92
N ALA A 47 17.75 27.18 59.29
CA ALA A 47 16.60 26.38 58.90
C ALA A 47 16.43 26.32 57.38
N LYS A 48 16.60 27.47 56.70
CA LYS A 48 16.56 27.55 55.24
C LYS A 48 17.67 26.73 54.59
N ARG A 49 18.91 26.82 55.10
CA ARG A 49 20.04 26.00 54.63
C ARG A 49 19.84 24.50 54.83
N TRP A 50 19.13 24.10 55.88
CA TRP A 50 18.78 22.69 56.11
C TRP A 50 17.71 22.21 55.13
N ASP A 51 16.70 23.03 54.84
CA ASP A 51 15.66 22.69 53.87
C ASP A 51 16.21 22.63 52.43
N ASP A 52 17.09 23.57 52.07
CA ASP A 52 17.80 23.56 50.78
C ASP A 52 18.65 22.29 50.60
N ARG A 53 19.33 21.83 51.66
CA ARG A 53 20.09 20.57 51.64
C ARG A 53 19.19 19.35 51.56
N ALA A 54 18.06 19.34 52.27
CA ALA A 54 17.08 18.27 52.20
C ALA A 54 16.46 18.16 50.80
N GLN A 55 16.17 19.29 50.16
CA GLN A 55 15.67 19.35 48.79
C GLN A 55 16.73 18.89 47.78
N MET A 56 18.01 19.28 47.98
CA MET A 56 19.12 18.81 47.17
C MET A 56 19.30 17.28 47.28
N MET A 57 19.20 16.70 48.49
CA MET A 57 19.26 15.25 48.67
C MET A 57 18.09 14.53 47.99
N LYS A 58 16.87 15.07 48.07
CA LYS A 58 15.72 14.51 47.33
C LYS A 58 15.94 14.53 45.82
N ASN A 59 16.51 15.61 45.29
CA ASN A 59 16.83 15.73 43.86
C ASN A 59 17.92 14.73 43.44
N ILE A 60 18.97 14.53 44.25
CA ILE A 60 20.03 13.55 43.98
C ILE A 60 19.46 12.12 43.96
N VAL A 61 18.65 11.76 44.96
CA VAL A 61 18.00 10.43 45.03
C VAL A 61 17.05 10.23 43.83
N GLN A 62 16.33 11.27 43.42
CA GLN A 62 15.46 11.21 42.25
C GLN A 62 16.27 11.04 40.95
N LEU A 63 17.40 11.75 40.81
CA LEU A 63 18.31 11.61 39.67
C LEU A 63 18.93 10.21 39.60
N GLU A 64 19.39 9.65 40.72
CA GLU A 64 19.89 8.26 40.76
C GLU A 64 18.80 7.25 40.38
N LYS A 65 17.55 7.49 40.81
CA LYS A 65 16.42 6.63 40.47
C LYS A 65 16.07 6.71 38.98
N GLN A 66 16.10 7.91 38.40
CA GLN A 66 15.92 8.12 36.96
C GLN A 66 17.06 7.49 36.15
N GLN A 67 18.30 7.59 36.61
CA GLN A 67 19.46 6.99 35.96
C GLN A 67 19.40 5.45 36.00
N LYS A 68 19.00 4.86 37.13
CA LYS A 68 18.79 3.41 37.25
C LYS A 68 17.65 2.91 36.35
N ILE A 69 16.57 3.67 36.22
CA ILE A 69 15.46 3.36 35.30
C ILE A 69 15.91 3.44 33.84
N ALA A 70 16.68 4.46 33.47
CA ALA A 70 17.22 4.61 32.11
C ALA A 70 18.14 3.43 31.75
N VAL A 71 19.09 3.07 32.64
CA VAL A 71 19.97 1.91 32.44
C VAL A 71 19.18 0.61 32.35
N PHE A 72 18.14 0.42 33.17
CA PHE A 72 17.28 -0.76 33.09
C PHE A 72 16.51 -0.83 31.77
N LEU A 73 15.94 0.29 31.30
CA LEU A 73 15.28 0.38 30.01
C LEU A 73 16.25 0.12 28.85
N ASP A 74 17.48 0.61 28.92
CA ASP A 74 18.51 0.36 27.92
C ASP A 74 18.94 -1.12 27.91
N CYS A 75 19.17 -1.73 29.08
CA CYS A 75 19.46 -3.15 29.19
C CYS A 75 18.30 -4.02 28.70
N ALA A 76 17.05 -3.66 29.01
CA ALA A 76 15.87 -4.33 28.49
C ALA A 76 15.76 -4.17 26.97
N LEU A 77 16.07 -2.99 26.43
CA LEU A 77 16.16 -2.76 24.98
C LEU A 77 17.23 -3.65 24.36
N ILE A 78 18.42 -3.74 24.97
CA ILE A 78 19.54 -4.55 24.48
C ILE A 78 19.17 -6.02 24.49
N VAL A 79 18.59 -6.54 25.57
CA VAL A 79 18.11 -7.92 25.65
C VAL A 79 17.00 -8.16 24.61
N PHE A 80 16.06 -7.23 24.46
CA PHE A 80 15.02 -7.29 23.42
C PHE A 80 15.64 -7.31 22.01
N TYR A 81 16.67 -6.50 21.76
CA TYR A 81 17.42 -6.50 20.51
C TYR A 81 18.20 -7.79 20.29
N TRP A 82 18.80 -8.39 21.32
CA TRP A 82 19.48 -9.67 21.22
C TRP A 82 18.50 -10.82 20.98
N VAL A 83 17.35 -10.81 21.64
CA VAL A 83 16.26 -11.78 21.39
C VAL A 83 15.75 -11.62 19.97
N ILE A 84 15.56 -10.39 19.48
CA ILE A 84 15.18 -10.12 18.08
C ILE A 84 16.30 -10.51 17.12
N ALA A 85 17.57 -10.30 17.45
CA ALA A 85 18.72 -10.62 16.61
C ALA A 85 18.93 -12.15 16.49
N ILE A 86 18.74 -12.89 17.58
CA ILE A 86 18.76 -14.36 17.61
C ILE A 86 17.54 -14.90 16.85
N PHE A 87 16.36 -14.32 17.08
CA PHE A 87 15.17 -14.63 16.30
C PHE A 87 15.40 -14.31 14.82
N GLN A 88 16.07 -13.20 14.48
CA GLN A 88 16.48 -12.82 13.13
C GLN A 88 17.47 -13.81 12.52
N ALA A 89 18.46 -14.28 13.25
CA ALA A 89 19.44 -15.24 12.75
C ALA A 89 18.79 -16.61 12.50
N MET A 90 17.97 -17.08 13.44
CA MET A 90 17.18 -18.30 13.28
C MET A 90 16.13 -18.17 12.16
N PHE A 91 15.47 -17.01 12.06
CA PHE A 91 14.54 -16.69 11.00
C PHE A 91 15.28 -16.63 9.67
N ILE A 92 16.31 -15.81 9.46
CA ILE A 92 17.07 -15.78 8.19
C ILE A 92 17.57 -17.17 7.77
N PHE A 93 18.05 -18.00 8.70
CA PHE A 93 18.54 -19.34 8.38
C PHE A 93 17.41 -20.32 8.00
N CYS A 94 16.33 -20.41 8.79
CA CYS A 94 15.20 -21.29 8.48
C CYS A 94 14.29 -20.74 7.37
N PHE A 95 14.13 -19.43 7.32
CA PHE A 95 13.21 -18.70 6.44
C PHE A 95 13.78 -18.52 5.04
N ASN A 96 15.11 -18.48 4.82
CA ASN A 96 15.66 -18.56 3.46
C ASN A 96 15.38 -19.92 2.79
N SER A 97 15.42 -21.02 3.55
CA SER A 97 15.06 -22.35 3.04
C SER A 97 13.55 -22.47 2.75
N VAL A 98 12.71 -21.88 3.61
CA VAL A 98 11.24 -21.90 3.46
C VAL A 98 10.73 -20.89 2.41
N LEU A 99 11.38 -19.73 2.26
CA LEU A 99 11.05 -18.73 1.24
C LEU A 99 11.41 -19.19 -0.17
N GLY A 100 12.47 -19.99 -0.34
CA GLY A 100 12.75 -20.62 -1.63
C GLY A 100 11.60 -21.55 -2.07
N LEU A 101 11.05 -22.32 -1.12
CA LEU A 101 9.84 -23.13 -1.34
C LEU A 101 8.60 -22.26 -1.58
N LEU A 102 8.46 -21.15 -0.84
CA LEU A 102 7.36 -20.20 -1.05
C LEU A 102 7.43 -19.60 -2.46
N ALA A 103 8.61 -19.18 -2.93
CA ALA A 103 8.83 -18.66 -4.28
C ALA A 103 8.54 -19.71 -5.38
N LEU A 104 8.86 -20.98 -5.12
CA LEU A 104 8.49 -22.09 -6.01
C LEU A 104 6.96 -22.28 -6.07
N VAL A 105 6.29 -22.27 -4.92
CA VAL A 105 4.83 -22.33 -4.81
C VAL A 105 4.18 -21.08 -5.45
N CYS A 106 4.79 -19.90 -5.32
CA CYS A 106 4.37 -18.67 -6.00
C CYS A 106 4.42 -18.81 -7.52
N SER A 107 5.49 -19.40 -8.04
CA SER A 107 5.67 -19.62 -9.47
C SER A 107 4.62 -20.61 -10.00
N PHE A 108 4.28 -21.63 -9.22
CA PHE A 108 3.23 -22.60 -9.54
C PHE A 108 1.81 -21.99 -9.50
N SER A 109 1.53 -21.11 -8.54
CA SER A 109 0.26 -20.37 -8.43
C SER A 109 0.02 -19.45 -9.63
N SER A 110 1.05 -18.72 -10.07
CA SER A 110 0.97 -17.89 -11.28
C SER A 110 0.71 -18.74 -12.55
N LEU A 111 1.31 -19.93 -12.64
CA LEU A 111 1.05 -20.88 -13.74
C LEU A 111 -0.38 -21.41 -13.72
N LEU A 112 -0.95 -21.67 -12.54
CA LEU A 112 -2.36 -22.06 -12.38
C LEU A 112 -3.31 -20.94 -12.80
N LEU A 113 -2.99 -19.67 -12.49
CA LEU A 113 -3.78 -18.53 -12.95
C LEU A 113 -3.76 -18.41 -14.48
N ILE A 114 -2.59 -18.61 -15.11
CA ILE A 114 -2.45 -18.64 -16.57
C ILE A 114 -3.23 -19.80 -17.19
N TYR A 115 -3.18 -20.99 -16.57
CA TYR A 115 -3.96 -22.14 -16.99
C TYR A 115 -5.48 -21.89 -16.87
N ALA A 116 -5.93 -21.31 -15.76
CA ALA A 116 -7.34 -20.97 -15.54
C ALA A 116 -7.85 -19.94 -16.57
N LEU A 117 -7.02 -18.97 -16.95
CA LEU A 117 -7.30 -18.02 -18.02
C LEU A 117 -7.42 -18.72 -19.38
N LYS A 118 -6.49 -19.65 -19.68
CA LYS A 118 -6.49 -20.42 -20.93
C LYS A 118 -7.75 -21.30 -21.07
N GLU A 119 -8.18 -21.95 -20.00
CA GLU A 119 -9.38 -22.80 -19.96
C GLU A 119 -10.69 -21.99 -19.85
N ARG A 120 -10.63 -20.65 -19.80
CA ARG A 120 -11.78 -19.75 -19.64
C ARG A 120 -12.73 -20.12 -18.48
N ASN A 121 -12.18 -20.63 -17.36
CA ASN A 121 -12.97 -20.99 -16.20
C ASN A 121 -13.00 -19.84 -15.16
N PRO A 122 -14.10 -19.08 -15.05
CA PRO A 122 -14.15 -17.91 -14.17
C PRO A 122 -14.07 -18.28 -12.68
N SER A 123 -14.57 -19.45 -12.30
CA SER A 123 -14.55 -19.90 -10.91
C SER A 123 -13.13 -20.20 -10.42
N LEU A 124 -12.32 -20.83 -11.27
CA LEU A 124 -10.91 -21.12 -11.00
C LEU A 124 -10.07 -19.83 -11.02
N PHE A 125 -10.34 -18.94 -11.98
CA PHE A 125 -9.64 -17.66 -12.10
C PHE A 125 -9.82 -16.78 -10.85
N VAL A 126 -11.06 -16.60 -10.38
CA VAL A 126 -11.34 -15.77 -9.20
C VAL A 126 -10.71 -16.37 -7.94
N ALA A 127 -10.76 -17.69 -7.76
CA ALA A 127 -10.12 -18.37 -6.64
C ALA A 127 -8.59 -18.17 -6.64
N CYS A 128 -7.94 -18.33 -7.79
CA CYS A 128 -6.51 -18.09 -7.94
C CYS A 128 -6.14 -16.61 -7.70
N LEU A 129 -6.97 -15.66 -8.15
CA LEU A 129 -6.74 -14.24 -7.93
C LEU A 129 -6.82 -13.85 -6.43
N ILE A 130 -7.78 -14.42 -5.69
CA ILE A 130 -7.91 -14.21 -4.25
C ILE A 130 -6.68 -14.77 -3.50
N MET A 131 -6.21 -15.95 -3.89
CA MET A 131 -4.99 -16.55 -3.33
C MET A 131 -3.76 -15.67 -3.55
N GLU A 132 -3.61 -15.08 -4.74
CA GLU A 132 -2.55 -14.10 -5.02
C GLU A 132 -2.68 -12.84 -4.16
N GLY A 133 -3.90 -12.34 -3.92
CA GLY A 133 -4.16 -11.20 -3.04
C GLY A 133 -3.79 -11.45 -1.58
N ILE A 134 -4.22 -12.57 -1.00
CA ILE A 134 -3.88 -12.97 0.37
C ILE A 134 -2.36 -13.10 0.54
N ARG A 135 -1.66 -13.56 -0.48
CA ARG A 135 -0.20 -13.71 -0.49
C ARG A 135 0.57 -12.39 -0.41
N LEU A 136 0.05 -11.30 -0.94
CA LEU A 136 0.74 -10.00 -0.90
C LEU A 136 0.87 -9.46 0.52
N ILE A 137 -0.06 -9.81 1.41
CA ILE A 137 -0.10 -9.33 2.80
C ILE A 137 1.18 -9.72 3.58
N PRO A 138 1.58 -11.00 3.70
CA PRO A 138 2.80 -11.38 4.41
C PRO A 138 4.07 -10.83 3.74
N ILE A 139 4.09 -10.69 2.40
CA ILE A 139 5.23 -10.10 1.68
C ILE A 139 5.42 -8.64 2.12
N VAL A 140 4.34 -7.86 2.16
CA VAL A 140 4.38 -6.46 2.59
C VAL A 140 4.78 -6.34 4.07
N LEU A 141 4.30 -7.24 4.94
CA LEU A 141 4.67 -7.23 6.36
C LEU A 141 6.16 -7.54 6.59
N VAL A 142 6.73 -8.52 5.86
CA VAL A 142 8.17 -8.82 5.90
C VAL A 142 8.99 -7.62 5.44
N TRP A 143 8.53 -6.93 4.40
CA TRP A 143 9.15 -5.72 3.89
C TRP A 143 9.15 -4.56 4.87
N PHE A 144 7.99 -4.30 5.48
CA PHE A 144 7.85 -3.30 6.51
C PHE A 144 8.81 -3.59 7.68
N TRP A 145 8.94 -4.86 8.05
CA TRP A 145 9.89 -5.27 9.09
C TRP A 145 11.36 -5.04 8.70
N PHE A 146 11.78 -5.39 7.48
CA PHE A 146 13.13 -5.07 6.99
C PHE A 146 13.42 -3.57 6.98
N LEU A 147 12.43 -2.76 6.60
CA LEU A 147 12.54 -1.29 6.63
C LEU A 147 12.73 -0.78 8.06
N VAL A 148 11.95 -1.29 9.02
CA VAL A 148 12.10 -0.96 10.44
C VAL A 148 13.49 -1.35 10.94
N CYS A 149 13.99 -2.55 10.60
CA CYS A 149 15.33 -3.00 10.97
C CYS A 149 16.46 -2.16 10.35
N ALA A 150 16.28 -1.65 9.14
CA ALA A 150 17.26 -0.76 8.51
C ALA A 150 17.36 0.61 9.21
N ILE A 151 16.25 1.10 9.77
CA ILE A 151 16.17 2.41 10.43
C ILE A 151 16.52 2.32 11.93
N ALA A 152 16.32 1.15 12.56
CA ALA A 152 16.41 0.95 14.01
C ALA A 152 17.76 1.22 14.71
N PRO A 153 18.96 0.96 14.13
CA PRO A 153 20.20 1.09 14.89
C PRO A 153 20.51 2.57 15.21
N SER A 154 20.60 2.89 16.50
CA SER A 154 21.06 4.17 17.02
C SER A 154 22.55 4.09 17.42
N GLN A 155 23.26 5.23 17.43
CA GLN A 155 24.68 5.27 17.79
C GLN A 155 24.95 4.63 19.16
N ARG A 156 24.13 4.97 20.15
CA ARG A 156 24.21 4.42 21.50
C ARG A 156 24.12 2.88 21.53
N PHE A 157 23.26 2.29 20.71
CA PHE A 157 23.15 0.84 20.61
C PHE A 157 24.42 0.20 20.00
N VAL A 158 25.03 0.87 19.03
CA VAL A 158 26.30 0.41 18.44
C VAL A 158 27.43 0.42 19.46
N ASP A 159 27.51 1.50 20.23
CA ASP A 159 28.57 1.66 21.23
C ASP A 159 28.48 0.56 22.30
N VAL A 160 27.28 0.29 22.84
CA VAL A 160 27.08 -0.76 23.85
C VAL A 160 27.34 -2.17 23.29
N ARG A 161 26.95 -2.46 22.05
CA ARG A 161 27.25 -3.75 21.42
C ARG A 161 28.76 -3.93 21.23
N ASN A 162 29.47 -2.89 20.77
CA ASN A 162 30.91 -2.95 20.57
C ASN A 162 31.63 -3.23 21.90
N GLU A 163 31.16 -2.63 22.99
CA GLU A 163 31.67 -2.86 24.34
C GLU A 163 31.43 -4.30 24.82
N MET A 164 30.24 -4.87 24.58
CA MET A 164 29.92 -6.24 24.98
C MET A 164 30.62 -7.32 24.16
N THR A 165 30.79 -7.10 22.85
CA THR A 165 31.31 -8.10 21.92
C THR A 165 32.80 -7.95 21.63
N GLY A 166 33.41 -6.81 22.00
CA GLY A 166 34.79 -6.47 21.66
C GLY A 166 35.01 -6.18 20.17
N LEU A 167 33.96 -6.16 19.35
CA LEU A 167 34.05 -5.81 17.93
C LEU A 167 33.94 -4.29 17.74
N HIS A 168 34.60 -3.78 16.70
CA HIS A 168 34.49 -2.37 16.30
C HIS A 168 33.59 -2.23 15.06
N SER A 169 32.28 -2.27 15.28
CA SER A 169 31.28 -2.08 14.20
C SER A 169 30.80 -0.63 14.13
N THR A 170 30.56 -0.11 12.93
CA THR A 170 29.95 1.20 12.69
C THR A 170 28.45 1.05 12.41
N ILE A 171 27.64 2.09 12.66
CA ILE A 171 26.21 2.09 12.28
C ILE A 171 26.03 1.62 10.84
N GLU A 172 26.85 2.14 9.92
CA GLU A 172 26.76 1.82 8.50
C GLU A 172 27.05 0.34 8.22
N SER A 173 28.03 -0.27 8.91
CA SER A 173 28.33 -1.70 8.76
C SER A 173 27.16 -2.62 9.15
N LEU A 174 26.27 -2.14 10.02
CA LEU A 174 25.11 -2.88 10.50
C LEU A 174 23.85 -2.63 9.68
N ARG A 175 23.71 -1.43 9.11
CA ARG A 175 22.63 -1.09 8.18
C ARG A 175 22.84 -1.71 6.81
N ALA A 176 24.08 -1.75 6.33
CA ALA A 176 24.46 -2.24 5.00
C ALA A 176 23.83 -3.59 4.60
N PRO A 177 23.91 -4.67 5.40
CA PRO A 177 23.30 -5.96 5.03
C PRO A 177 21.77 -5.89 4.96
N CYS A 178 21.13 -5.11 5.84
CA CYS A 178 19.67 -4.93 5.82
C CYS A 178 19.22 -4.17 4.57
N ILE A 179 19.95 -3.10 4.20
CA ILE A 179 19.68 -2.30 3.00
C ILE A 179 19.92 -3.13 1.74
N ALA A 180 21.05 -3.85 1.65
CA ALA A 180 21.38 -4.70 0.52
C ALA A 180 20.31 -5.80 0.30
N ASN A 181 19.84 -6.42 1.39
CA ASN A 181 18.79 -7.42 1.32
C ASN A 181 17.45 -6.79 0.86
N SER A 182 17.06 -5.64 1.41
CA SER A 182 15.87 -4.91 0.96
C SER A 182 15.93 -4.60 -0.54
N ILE A 183 17.05 -4.07 -1.03
CA ILE A 183 17.22 -3.76 -2.45
C ILE A 183 17.13 -5.02 -3.31
N SER A 184 17.81 -6.11 -2.93
CA SER A 184 17.80 -7.38 -3.68
C SER A 184 16.38 -7.96 -3.81
N TRP A 185 15.62 -7.98 -2.71
CA TRP A 185 14.23 -8.43 -2.73
C TRP A 185 13.32 -7.50 -3.56
N ALA A 186 13.63 -6.20 -3.63
CA ALA A 186 12.83 -5.24 -4.41
C ALA A 186 12.94 -5.56 -5.89
N PHE A 187 14.17 -5.79 -6.35
CA PHE A 187 14.44 -6.19 -7.71
C PHE A 187 13.78 -7.53 -8.06
N TYR A 188 13.83 -8.51 -7.15
CA TYR A 188 13.16 -9.79 -7.35
C TYR A 188 11.64 -9.64 -7.52
N ILE A 189 10.97 -8.91 -6.63
CA ILE A 189 9.52 -8.69 -6.71
C ILE A 189 9.17 -7.88 -7.95
N ALA A 190 9.92 -6.82 -8.27
CA ALA A 190 9.70 -6.03 -9.47
C ALA A 190 9.81 -6.91 -10.73
N LEU A 191 10.79 -7.80 -10.79
CA LEU A 191 10.95 -8.75 -11.88
C LEU A 191 9.78 -9.73 -11.96
N VAL A 192 9.37 -10.33 -10.84
CA VAL A 192 8.23 -11.27 -10.80
C VAL A 192 6.92 -10.60 -11.18
N CYS A 193 6.65 -9.40 -10.65
CA CYS A 193 5.48 -8.60 -11.00
C CYS A 193 5.51 -8.18 -12.47
N TRP A 194 6.68 -7.79 -13.00
CA TRP A 194 6.84 -7.41 -14.40
C TRP A 194 6.63 -8.61 -15.33
N VAL A 195 7.21 -9.77 -15.04
CA VAL A 195 7.01 -11.01 -15.80
C VAL A 195 5.55 -11.47 -15.72
N SER A 196 4.94 -11.44 -14.52
CA SER A 196 3.54 -11.82 -14.34
C SER A 196 2.61 -10.86 -15.09
N TYR A 197 2.85 -9.55 -15.00
CA TYR A 197 2.11 -8.54 -15.75
C TYR A 197 2.29 -8.73 -17.26
N PHE A 198 3.52 -8.97 -17.74
CA PHE A 198 3.78 -9.16 -19.16
C PHE A 198 3.09 -10.42 -19.71
N ILE A 199 3.15 -11.54 -18.97
CA ILE A 199 2.48 -12.77 -19.37
C ILE A 199 0.95 -12.59 -19.32
N ILE A 200 0.41 -12.10 -18.21
CA ILE A 200 -1.04 -11.87 -18.07
C ILE A 200 -1.53 -10.89 -19.13
N PHE A 201 -0.82 -9.79 -19.38
CA PHE A 201 -1.22 -8.78 -20.37
C PHE A 201 -1.09 -9.31 -21.80
N ARG A 202 -0.03 -10.08 -22.11
CA ARG A 202 0.14 -10.71 -23.42
C ARG A 202 -0.96 -11.74 -23.68
N GLU A 203 -1.25 -12.60 -22.71
CA GLU A 203 -2.30 -13.63 -22.83
C GLU A 203 -3.70 -13.01 -22.78
N TYR A 204 -3.94 -11.96 -21.98
CA TYR A 204 -5.20 -11.21 -21.97
C TYR A 204 -5.44 -10.51 -23.30
N LYS A 205 -4.42 -9.85 -23.86
CA LYS A 205 -4.47 -9.25 -25.19
C LYS A 205 -4.64 -10.31 -26.28
N ALA A 206 -3.98 -11.45 -26.15
CA ALA A 206 -4.16 -12.60 -27.03
C ALA A 206 -5.53 -13.26 -26.87
N ALA A 207 -6.18 -13.20 -25.70
CA ALA A 207 -7.53 -13.71 -25.47
C ALA A 207 -8.61 -12.75 -25.98
N LEU A 208 -8.40 -11.44 -25.86
CA LEU A 208 -9.22 -10.40 -26.49
C LEU A 208 -9.14 -10.45 -28.01
N HIS A 209 -7.95 -10.70 -28.57
CA HIS A 209 -7.76 -10.93 -30.01
C HIS A 209 -7.96 -12.39 -30.44
N GLY A 210 -8.10 -13.30 -29.48
CA GLY A 210 -8.21 -14.77 -29.62
C GLY A 210 -9.62 -15.28 -29.36
N GLY A 211 -10.62 -14.40 -29.50
CA GLY A 211 -11.97 -14.79 -29.93
C GLY A 211 -11.99 -15.35 -31.36
N ARG A 212 -10.85 -15.80 -31.90
CA ARG A 212 -10.77 -16.62 -33.11
C ARG A 212 -11.38 -17.99 -32.79
N LEU A 213 -12.71 -18.04 -32.90
CA LEU A 213 -13.44 -19.23 -33.26
C LEU A 213 -12.63 -19.93 -34.36
N LEU A 214 -12.42 -21.24 -34.26
CA LEU A 214 -11.79 -22.02 -35.31
C LEU A 214 -12.68 -21.93 -36.56
N ILE A 215 -12.47 -20.89 -37.36
CA ILE A 215 -12.99 -20.80 -38.71
C ILE A 215 -11.85 -21.34 -39.55
N ASP A 216 -12.05 -22.54 -40.09
CA ASP A 216 -11.21 -23.07 -41.17
C ASP A 216 -11.01 -21.95 -42.20
N GLU A 217 -9.75 -21.64 -42.51
CA GLU A 217 -9.37 -20.72 -43.58
C GLU A 217 -9.71 -21.39 -44.93
N ASP A 218 -11.00 -21.37 -45.28
CA ASP A 218 -11.53 -21.56 -46.62
C ASP A 218 -11.86 -20.18 -47.20
N GLU A 219 -11.65 -20.03 -48.51
CA GLU A 219 -11.76 -18.78 -49.31
C GLU A 219 -13.11 -18.04 -49.26
N ASP A 220 -14.11 -18.53 -48.52
CA ASP A 220 -15.40 -17.87 -48.31
C ASP A 220 -15.49 -17.28 -46.90
N ASN A 221 -15.40 -15.96 -46.82
CA ASN A 221 -15.43 -15.17 -45.58
C ASN A 221 -16.80 -15.19 -44.85
N CYS A 222 -17.76 -15.99 -45.30
CA CYS A 222 -19.10 -16.07 -44.73
C CYS A 222 -19.16 -17.02 -43.52
N PRO A 223 -19.82 -16.66 -42.41
CA PRO A 223 -20.01 -17.56 -41.27
C PRO A 223 -20.72 -18.85 -41.70
N LYS A 224 -20.02 -19.99 -41.61
CA LYS A 224 -20.60 -21.30 -41.93
C LYS A 224 -21.63 -21.68 -40.85
N TRP A 225 -22.85 -22.05 -41.26
CA TRP A 225 -23.88 -22.58 -40.34
C TRP A 225 -23.88 -24.11 -40.34
N SER A 226 -24.34 -24.70 -39.24
CA SER A 226 -24.41 -26.15 -39.11
C SER A 226 -25.58 -26.71 -39.92
N THR A 227 -25.28 -27.66 -40.80
CA THR A 227 -26.28 -28.46 -41.54
C THR A 227 -26.67 -29.75 -40.81
N LYS A 228 -26.17 -29.96 -39.60
CA LYS A 228 -26.44 -31.17 -38.82
C LYS A 228 -27.90 -31.20 -38.36
N PRO A 229 -28.61 -32.32 -38.51
CA PRO A 229 -29.97 -32.46 -37.98
C PRO A 229 -29.99 -32.20 -36.46
N GLY A 230 -30.89 -31.30 -36.03
CA GLY A 230 -31.04 -30.92 -34.61
C GLY A 230 -30.08 -29.83 -34.11
N ALA A 231 -29.20 -29.30 -34.96
CA ALA A 231 -28.39 -28.13 -34.61
C ALA A 231 -29.22 -26.83 -34.61
N ILE A 232 -28.97 -25.95 -33.65
CA ILE A 232 -29.54 -24.59 -33.62
C ILE A 232 -28.48 -23.64 -34.18
N ASN A 233 -28.85 -22.91 -35.23
CA ASN A 233 -28.03 -21.85 -35.80
C ASN A 233 -28.50 -20.51 -35.24
N VAL A 234 -27.60 -19.77 -34.60
CA VAL A 234 -27.87 -18.45 -34.03
C VAL A 234 -27.14 -17.41 -34.87
N HIS A 235 -27.90 -16.51 -35.49
CA HIS A 235 -27.35 -15.42 -36.30
C HIS A 235 -27.29 -14.15 -35.44
N LEU A 236 -26.09 -13.60 -35.29
CA LEU A 236 -25.86 -12.34 -34.59
C LEU A 236 -25.78 -11.21 -35.63
N ILE A 237 -26.78 -10.32 -35.63
CA ILE A 237 -26.85 -9.20 -36.57
C ILE A 237 -26.54 -7.92 -35.80
N ALA A 238 -25.29 -7.49 -35.86
CA ALA A 238 -24.89 -6.20 -35.31
C ALA A 238 -25.46 -5.07 -36.19
N HIS A 239 -26.12 -4.10 -35.57
CA HIS A 239 -26.71 -2.95 -36.23
C HIS A 239 -26.73 -1.74 -35.29
N THR A 240 -26.97 -0.56 -35.85
CA THR A 240 -27.32 0.66 -35.13
C THR A 240 -28.65 1.17 -35.64
N HIS A 241 -29.37 1.93 -34.82
CA HIS A 241 -30.59 2.60 -35.21
C HIS A 241 -30.37 4.10 -35.09
N ASP A 242 -30.28 4.77 -36.24
CA ASP A 242 -29.80 6.16 -36.30
C ASP A 242 -30.91 7.05 -36.88
N ASP A 243 -31.77 7.60 -36.01
CA ASP A 243 -32.88 8.45 -36.42
C ASP A 243 -32.42 9.71 -37.20
N LEU A 244 -32.94 9.90 -38.41
CA LEU A 244 -32.75 11.09 -39.24
C LEU A 244 -33.55 12.31 -38.73
N GLY A 245 -33.51 12.54 -37.42
CA GLY A 245 -34.25 13.56 -36.72
C GLY A 245 -35.30 12.97 -35.78
N TRP A 246 -35.10 13.18 -34.48
CA TRP A 246 -36.03 12.80 -33.41
C TRP A 246 -35.96 13.81 -32.26
N LEU A 247 -35.02 13.64 -31.32
CA LEU A 247 -34.75 14.61 -30.26
C LEU A 247 -33.75 15.70 -30.67
N LYS A 248 -32.87 15.37 -31.62
CA LYS A 248 -31.95 16.30 -32.26
C LYS A 248 -32.23 16.41 -33.75
N THR A 249 -31.70 17.44 -34.39
CA THR A 249 -31.71 17.54 -35.85
C THR A 249 -30.81 16.48 -36.46
N ALA A 250 -30.98 16.16 -37.76
CA ALA A 250 -30.10 15.22 -38.45
C ALA A 250 -28.63 15.67 -38.38
N ASP A 251 -28.31 16.95 -38.61
CA ASP A 251 -26.93 17.45 -38.52
C ASP A 251 -26.35 17.33 -37.09
N ASP A 252 -27.16 17.52 -36.05
CA ASP A 252 -26.72 17.33 -34.66
C ASP A 252 -26.46 15.86 -34.34
N TYR A 253 -27.29 14.95 -34.85
CA TYR A 253 -27.06 13.51 -34.74
C TYR A 253 -25.83 13.07 -35.52
N TYR A 254 -25.59 13.63 -36.70
CA TYR A 254 -24.43 13.30 -37.52
C TYR A 254 -23.12 13.76 -36.87
N THR A 255 -23.05 15.05 -36.49
CA THR A 255 -21.83 15.66 -35.95
C THR A 255 -21.55 15.30 -34.49
N GLY A 256 -22.58 14.90 -33.74
CA GLY A 256 -22.49 14.76 -32.29
C GLY A 256 -22.71 16.05 -31.51
N ALA A 257 -23.18 17.11 -32.18
CA ALA A 257 -23.54 18.36 -31.52
C ALA A 257 -24.72 18.17 -30.54
N ASN A 258 -24.87 19.13 -29.63
CA ASN A 258 -25.90 19.13 -28.59
C ASN A 258 -25.90 17.85 -27.74
N ALA A 259 -24.69 17.39 -27.37
CA ALA A 259 -24.48 16.16 -26.59
C ALA A 259 -25.20 16.15 -25.23
N ALA A 260 -25.59 17.31 -24.71
CA ALA A 260 -26.40 17.43 -23.50
C ALA A 260 -27.82 16.81 -23.65
N ILE A 261 -28.36 16.75 -24.88
CA ILE A 261 -29.65 16.10 -25.16
C ILE A 261 -29.43 14.59 -25.34
N VAL A 262 -28.57 14.22 -26.30
CA VAL A 262 -28.16 12.83 -26.55
C VAL A 262 -26.67 12.81 -26.95
N PRO A 263 -25.80 12.11 -26.20
CA PRO A 263 -24.36 12.08 -26.44
C PRO A 263 -23.97 11.05 -27.53
N VAL A 264 -24.50 11.22 -28.74
CA VAL A 264 -24.25 10.35 -29.90
C VAL A 264 -23.90 11.17 -31.14
N GLY A 265 -22.98 10.64 -31.95
CA GLY A 265 -22.57 11.18 -33.24
C GLY A 265 -22.40 10.07 -34.29
N VAL A 266 -23.23 10.06 -35.33
CA VAL A 266 -23.27 8.99 -36.35
C VAL A 266 -21.96 8.90 -37.14
N GLN A 267 -21.27 10.02 -37.38
CA GLN A 267 -19.96 10.00 -38.05
C GLN A 267 -18.93 9.11 -37.32
N PHE A 268 -18.99 9.07 -35.98
CA PHE A 268 -18.08 8.27 -35.17
C PHE A 268 -18.46 6.79 -35.21
N ILE A 269 -19.76 6.49 -35.29
CA ILE A 269 -20.26 5.12 -35.45
C ILE A 269 -19.76 4.55 -36.78
N LEU A 270 -19.98 5.25 -37.90
CA LEU A 270 -19.52 4.79 -39.21
C LEU A 270 -18.00 4.62 -39.28
N ASN A 271 -17.23 5.56 -38.74
CA ASN A 271 -15.77 5.44 -38.72
C ASN A 271 -15.29 4.19 -37.96
N THR A 272 -15.82 3.98 -36.75
CA THR A 272 -15.41 2.85 -35.92
C THR A 272 -15.89 1.50 -36.47
N VAL A 273 -17.09 1.46 -37.06
CA VAL A 273 -17.60 0.27 -37.74
C VAL A 273 -16.70 -0.11 -38.91
N ILE A 274 -16.35 0.83 -39.79
CA ILE A 274 -15.48 0.56 -40.94
C ILE A 274 -14.11 0.05 -40.48
N GLU A 275 -13.49 0.71 -39.49
CA GLU A 275 -12.20 0.27 -38.93
C GLU A 275 -12.26 -1.15 -38.34
N GLU A 276 -13.31 -1.48 -37.60
CA GLU A 276 -13.45 -2.81 -36.98
C GLU A 276 -13.83 -3.90 -38.00
N LEU A 277 -14.52 -3.56 -39.09
CA LEU A 277 -14.77 -4.48 -40.21
C LEU A 277 -13.49 -4.76 -41.01
N GLU A 278 -12.65 -3.75 -41.27
CA GLU A 278 -11.35 -3.95 -41.93
C GLU A 278 -10.38 -4.80 -41.08
N ARG A 279 -10.53 -4.76 -39.76
CA ARG A 279 -9.67 -5.48 -38.82
C ARG A 279 -9.93 -6.98 -38.78
N ASP A 280 -11.18 -7.39 -38.98
CA ASP A 280 -11.61 -8.77 -38.85
C ASP A 280 -12.66 -9.09 -39.92
N PRO A 281 -12.26 -9.83 -40.96
CA PRO A 281 -13.10 -10.08 -42.12
C PRO A 281 -14.34 -10.93 -41.75
N SER A 282 -14.34 -11.64 -40.62
CA SER A 282 -15.50 -12.44 -40.18
C SER A 282 -16.67 -11.60 -39.66
N ARG A 283 -16.45 -10.30 -39.38
CA ARG A 283 -17.47 -9.41 -38.81
C ARG A 283 -18.45 -8.94 -39.89
N ARG A 284 -19.67 -8.66 -39.45
CA ARG A 284 -20.74 -8.13 -40.28
C ARG A 284 -21.47 -7.03 -39.51
N PHE A 285 -21.99 -6.05 -40.23
CA PHE A 285 -22.74 -4.95 -39.67
C PHE A 285 -23.81 -4.51 -40.67
N SER A 286 -25.02 -4.23 -40.18
CA SER A 286 -26.14 -3.72 -40.98
C SER A 286 -26.41 -2.26 -40.64
N PHE A 287 -26.59 -1.42 -41.65
CA PHE A 287 -26.78 0.02 -41.51
C PHE A 287 -27.85 0.52 -42.49
N ALA A 288 -28.96 1.04 -41.97
CA ALA A 288 -30.14 1.32 -42.80
C ALA A 288 -30.24 2.77 -43.29
N GLU A 289 -29.79 3.75 -42.51
CA GLU A 289 -30.13 5.15 -42.72
C GLU A 289 -29.23 5.85 -43.74
N THR A 290 -29.53 5.60 -45.02
CA THR A 290 -28.80 6.13 -46.20
C THR A 290 -28.56 7.64 -46.20
N GLY A 291 -29.41 8.43 -45.53
CA GLY A 291 -29.20 9.88 -45.37
C GLY A 291 -27.90 10.22 -44.62
N PHE A 292 -27.60 9.49 -43.54
CA PHE A 292 -26.34 9.65 -42.81
C PHE A 292 -25.17 9.08 -43.56
N LEU A 293 -25.35 7.93 -44.23
CA LEU A 293 -24.29 7.35 -45.07
C LEU A 293 -23.90 8.29 -46.21
N HIS A 294 -24.88 8.91 -46.88
CA HIS A 294 -24.65 9.90 -47.92
C HIS A 294 -23.92 11.13 -47.37
N ARG A 295 -24.32 11.63 -46.20
CA ARG A 295 -23.62 12.75 -45.56
C ARG A 295 -22.16 12.38 -45.23
N TRP A 296 -21.93 11.18 -44.71
CA TRP A 296 -20.60 10.65 -44.44
C TRP A 296 -19.73 10.57 -45.69
N LEU A 297 -20.29 10.11 -46.81
CA LEU A 297 -19.61 10.06 -48.11
C LEU A 297 -19.25 11.45 -48.67
N ILE A 298 -19.99 12.49 -48.31
CA ILE A 298 -19.64 13.86 -48.73
C ILE A 298 -18.45 14.38 -47.91
N ASP A 299 -18.40 14.04 -46.63
CA ASP A 299 -17.40 14.59 -45.69
C ASP A 299 -16.07 13.83 -45.72
N HIS A 300 -16.03 12.62 -46.30
CA HIS A 300 -14.84 11.76 -46.32
C HIS A 300 -14.14 11.69 -47.68
N GLY A 301 -12.88 11.27 -47.66
CA GLY A 301 -12.01 11.21 -48.83
C GLY A 301 -12.08 9.89 -49.59
N LYS A 302 -11.39 9.85 -50.74
CA LYS A 302 -11.32 8.68 -51.62
C LYS A 302 -10.81 7.41 -50.91
N ALA A 303 -9.91 7.54 -49.94
CA ALA A 303 -9.38 6.39 -49.20
C ALA A 303 -10.48 5.67 -48.41
N GLN A 304 -11.30 6.42 -47.66
CA GLN A 304 -12.42 5.89 -46.89
C GLN A 304 -13.53 5.34 -47.79
N HIS A 305 -13.78 5.99 -48.93
CA HIS A 305 -14.75 5.47 -49.90
C HIS A 305 -14.31 4.14 -50.49
N ASN A 306 -13.02 4.00 -50.80
CA ASN A 306 -12.47 2.72 -51.27
C ASN A 306 -12.53 1.64 -50.18
N ALA A 307 -12.27 1.99 -48.92
CA ALA A 307 -12.40 1.07 -47.79
C ALA A 307 -13.84 0.54 -47.68
N LEU A 308 -14.83 1.44 -47.63
CA LEU A 308 -16.23 1.09 -47.59
C LEU A 308 -16.66 0.27 -48.81
N HIS A 309 -16.22 0.66 -50.02
CA HIS A 309 -16.53 -0.07 -51.25
C HIS A 309 -15.99 -1.50 -51.21
N ARG A 310 -14.76 -1.73 -50.71
CA ARG A 310 -14.23 -3.09 -50.53
C ARG A 310 -15.08 -3.90 -49.58
N LEU A 311 -15.43 -3.33 -48.43
CA LEU A 311 -16.26 -4.02 -47.43
C LEU A 311 -17.63 -4.41 -47.99
N ILE A 312 -18.27 -3.56 -48.79
CA ILE A 312 -19.54 -3.89 -49.44
C ILE A 312 -19.33 -5.00 -50.49
N THR A 313 -18.36 -4.83 -51.42
CA THR A 313 -18.15 -5.76 -52.54
C THR A 313 -17.63 -7.13 -52.09
N GLU A 314 -16.85 -7.21 -51.02
CA GLU A 314 -16.41 -8.50 -50.43
C GLU A 314 -17.58 -9.32 -49.88
N THR A 315 -18.74 -8.69 -49.64
CA THR A 315 -19.96 -9.36 -49.15
C THR A 315 -20.88 -9.84 -50.28
N ASP A 316 -20.70 -9.34 -51.51
CA ASP A 316 -21.57 -9.57 -52.68
C ASP A 316 -21.45 -10.96 -53.34
N GLY A 317 -20.87 -11.94 -52.63
CA GLY A 317 -21.07 -13.36 -52.97
C GLY A 317 -22.54 -13.77 -52.89
N HIS A 318 -23.31 -13.19 -51.96
CA HIS A 318 -24.77 -13.30 -51.84
C HIS A 318 -25.35 -11.93 -51.47
N GLN A 319 -26.19 -11.39 -52.36
CA GLN A 319 -26.83 -10.08 -52.21
C GLN A 319 -27.67 -10.00 -50.92
N GLU A 320 -27.20 -9.22 -49.94
CA GLU A 320 -28.09 -8.54 -49.00
C GLU A 320 -27.80 -7.04 -49.12
N ALA A 321 -28.83 -6.30 -49.52
CA ALA A 321 -28.77 -4.87 -49.72
C ALA A 321 -28.49 -4.15 -48.39
N VAL A 322 -27.68 -3.09 -48.50
CA VAL A 322 -27.46 -2.01 -47.53
C VAL A 322 -28.74 -1.64 -46.80
#